data_AF-A0A822C310-F1
#
_entry.id   AF-A0A822C310-F1
#
_cell.length_a   1.000
_cell.length_b   1.000
_cell.length_c   1.000
_cell.angle_alpha   90.00
_cell.angle_beta   90.00
_cell.angle_gamma   90.00
#
_symmetry.space_group_name_H-M   'P 1'
#
loop_
_entity.id
_entity.type
_entity.pdbx_description
1 polymer ?
#
loop_
_entity_poly.entity_id
_entity_poly.type
_entity_poly.pdbx_seq_one_letter_code
_entity_poly.pdbx_strand_id
1 'polypeptide(L)'
;MDDTNETSFVVDEVSNVIKESIEATIGSQSYQQAKINTWTSNIVEAILNSLTKLNKPFKYIVSCVIMQKNGAGLHTASSCFWDNTTDGSCTVR
;
A
#
# COMPACT_ATOMS: atom_id res chain seq x y z
N MET A 1 17.16 -2.55 -24.25
CA MET A 1 17.00 -1.48 -23.24
C MET A 1 15.52 -1.32 -23.02
N ASP A 2 14.92 -2.20 -22.23
CA ASP A 2 13.54 -2.08 -21.68
C ASP A 2 13.30 -3.10 -20.53
N ASP A 3 14.14 -4.13 -20.38
CA ASP A 3 13.99 -5.17 -19.33
C ASP A 3 14.09 -4.65 -17.88
N THR A 4 14.68 -3.48 -17.66
CA THR A 4 14.89 -2.94 -16.31
C THR A 4 13.56 -2.54 -15.65
N ASN A 5 12.55 -2.12 -16.41
CA ASN A 5 11.28 -1.63 -15.86
C ASN A 5 10.32 -2.78 -15.46
N GLU A 6 10.47 -3.96 -16.07
CA GLU A 6 9.71 -5.17 -15.69
C GLU A 6 10.23 -5.82 -14.40
N THR A 7 11.51 -5.63 -14.11
CA THR A 7 12.23 -6.28 -12.99
C THR A 7 12.54 -5.34 -11.83
N SER A 8 12.14 -4.07 -11.91
CA SER A 8 12.36 -3.07 -10.86
C SER A 8 11.06 -2.61 -10.21
N PHE A 9 11.13 -2.31 -8.90
CA PHE A 9 10.02 -1.74 -8.15
C PHE A 9 9.80 -0.26 -8.53
N VAL A 10 8.67 0.06 -9.18
CA VAL A 10 8.34 1.42 -9.62
C VAL A 10 7.45 2.10 -8.58
N VAL A 11 8.05 3.00 -7.78
CA VAL A 11 7.38 3.66 -6.64
C VAL A 11 6.14 4.45 -7.06
N ASP A 12 6.18 5.16 -8.18
CA ASP A 12 5.07 6.02 -8.62
C ASP A 12 3.84 5.20 -9.04
N GLU A 13 4.04 4.11 -9.77
CA GLU A 13 2.99 3.16 -10.16
C GLU A 13 2.31 2.57 -8.92
N VAL A 14 3.12 2.07 -7.98
CA VAL A 14 2.62 1.49 -6.73
C VAL A 14 1.92 2.54 -5.85
N SER A 15 2.46 3.77 -5.79
CA SER A 15 1.84 4.87 -5.05
C SER A 15 0.45 5.20 -5.55
N ASN A 16 0.24 5.20 -6.87
CA ASN A 16 -1.06 5.49 -7.47
C ASN A 16 -2.07 4.40 -7.14
N VAL A 17 -1.68 3.12 -7.28
CA VAL A 17 -2.53 1.98 -6.89
C VAL A 17 -2.97 2.07 -5.42
N ILE A 18 -2.05 2.43 -4.52
CA ILE A 18 -2.35 2.60 -3.10
C ILE A 18 -3.37 3.73 -2.88
N LYS A 19 -3.13 4.91 -3.48
CA LYS A 19 -4.03 6.07 -3.33
C LYS A 19 -5.44 5.79 -3.83
N GLU A 20 -5.57 5.20 -5.01
CA GLU A 20 -6.87 4.86 -5.59
C GLU A 20 -7.64 3.85 -4.72
N SER A 21 -6.95 2.84 -4.18
CA SER A 21 -7.56 1.83 -3.31
C SER A 21 -8.06 2.41 -1.99
N ILE A 22 -7.30 3.34 -1.40
CA ILE A 22 -7.70 4.05 -0.18
C ILE A 22 -8.91 4.95 -0.46
N GLU A 23 -8.84 5.77 -1.51
CA GLU A 23 -9.91 6.71 -1.88
C GLU A 23 -11.22 5.98 -2.17
N ALA A 24 -11.16 4.89 -2.94
CA ALA A 24 -12.33 4.07 -3.25
C ALA A 24 -12.98 3.42 -2.01
N THR A 25 -12.19 3.10 -0.98
CA THR A 25 -12.71 2.41 0.21
C THR A 25 -13.21 3.39 1.28
N ILE A 26 -12.45 4.44 1.57
CA ILE A 26 -12.70 5.33 2.71
C ILE A 26 -12.68 6.83 2.41
N GLY A 27 -12.43 7.27 1.16
CA GLY A 27 -12.22 8.68 0.82
C GLY A 27 -13.36 9.62 1.24
N SER A 28 -14.61 9.16 1.16
CA SER A 28 -15.80 9.90 1.58
C SER A 28 -16.40 9.42 2.92
N GLN A 29 -15.72 8.53 3.64
CA GLN A 29 -16.24 7.92 4.87
C GLN A 29 -15.76 8.67 6.12
N SER A 30 -16.67 8.93 7.05
CA SER A 30 -16.30 9.36 8.41
C SER A 30 -15.88 8.16 9.26
N TYR A 31 -14.93 8.35 10.17
CA TYR A 31 -14.42 7.29 11.05
C TYR A 31 -15.55 6.53 11.78
N GLN A 32 -15.61 5.21 11.60
CA GLN A 32 -16.56 4.32 12.27
C GLN A 32 -15.81 3.12 12.81
N GLN A 33 -15.63 3.05 14.13
CA GLN A 33 -14.83 2.00 14.80
C GLN A 33 -15.25 0.58 14.38
N ALA A 34 -16.56 0.33 14.24
CA ALA A 34 -17.10 -0.97 13.85
C ALA A 34 -16.68 -1.42 12.43
N LYS A 35 -16.31 -0.48 11.55
CA LYS A 35 -15.92 -0.78 10.16
C LYS A 35 -14.42 -0.82 9.94
N ILE A 36 -13.61 -0.42 10.92
CA ILE A 36 -12.15 -0.29 10.74
C ILE A 36 -11.52 -1.60 10.28
N ASN A 37 -11.86 -2.73 10.90
CA ASN A 37 -11.30 -4.02 10.50
C ASN A 37 -11.66 -4.36 9.04
N THR A 38 -12.91 -4.13 8.64
CA THR A 38 -13.38 -4.35 7.27
C THR A 38 -12.68 -3.41 6.28
N TRP A 39 -12.55 -2.13 6.60
CA TRP A 39 -11.87 -1.17 5.73
C TRP A 39 -10.39 -1.52 5.57
N THR A 40 -9.70 -1.88 6.66
CA THR A 40 -8.31 -2.32 6.59
C THR A 40 -8.15 -3.54 5.69
N SER A 41 -8.98 -4.58 5.88
CA SER A 41 -8.96 -5.77 5.01
C SER A 41 -9.23 -5.42 3.55
N ASN A 42 -10.27 -4.63 3.27
CA ASN A 42 -10.63 -4.24 1.92
C ASN A 42 -9.54 -3.43 1.22
N ILE A 43 -8.89 -2.49 1.92
CA ILE A 43 -7.78 -1.70 1.37
C ILE A 43 -6.60 -2.62 1.03
N VAL A 44 -6.21 -3.50 1.95
CA VAL A 44 -5.10 -4.43 1.74
C VAL A 44 -5.37 -5.37 0.56
N GLU A 45 -6.57 -5.95 0.49
CA GLU A 45 -6.98 -6.84 -0.60
C GLU A 45 -7.05 -6.10 -1.94
N ALA A 46 -7.61 -4.89 -1.97
CA ALA A 46 -7.68 -4.08 -3.19
C ALA A 46 -6.29 -3.77 -3.75
N ILE A 47 -5.35 -3.37 -2.89
CA ILE A 47 -3.96 -3.09 -3.29
C ILE A 47 -3.30 -4.38 -3.81
N LEU A 48 -3.38 -5.49 -3.07
CA LEU A 48 -2.78 -6.77 -3.50
C LEU A 48 -3.36 -7.26 -4.83
N ASN A 49 -4.67 -7.16 -5.02
CA ASN A 49 -5.33 -7.55 -6.26
C ASN A 49 -4.91 -6.67 -7.44
N SER A 50 -4.73 -5.37 -7.23
CA SER A 50 -4.24 -4.46 -8.28
C SER A 50 -2.75 -4.70 -8.60
N LEU A 51 -1.91 -4.93 -7.59
CA LEU A 51 -0.48 -5.21 -7.79
C LEU A 51 -0.22 -6.55 -8.50
N THR A 52 -1.01 -7.58 -8.17
CA THR A 52 -0.90 -8.89 -8.85
C THR A 52 -1.33 -8.82 -10.32
N LYS A 53 -2.28 -7.94 -10.67
CA LYS A 53 -2.69 -7.69 -12.06
C LYS A 53 -1.61 -7.02 -12.92
N LEU A 54 -0.61 -6.38 -12.31
CA LEU A 54 0.54 -5.85 -13.04
C LEU A 54 1.41 -6.98 -13.62
N ASN A 55 1.20 -8.22 -13.18
CA ASN A 55 1.87 -9.43 -13.68
C ASN A 55 3.40 -9.34 -13.65
N LYS A 56 3.95 -8.57 -12.71
CA LYS A 56 5.38 -8.46 -12.46
C LYS A 56 5.86 -9.58 -11.52
N PRO A 57 7.10 -10.09 -11.68
CA PRO A 57 7.60 -11.25 -10.94
C PRO A 57 8.03 -10.92 -9.49
N PHE A 58 7.14 -10.31 -8.71
CA PHE A 58 7.40 -9.90 -7.33
C PHE A 58 6.55 -10.66 -6.31
N LYS A 59 7.03 -10.68 -5.06
CA LYS A 59 6.21 -10.97 -3.89
C LYS A 59 5.81 -9.65 -3.24
N TYR A 60 4.52 -9.45 -3.00
CA TYR A 60 4.00 -8.21 -2.41
C TYR A 60 3.67 -8.38 -0.93
N ILE A 61 4.06 -7.41 -0.12
CA ILE A 61 3.65 -7.27 1.28
C ILE A 61 2.96 -5.91 1.42
N VAL A 62 1.73 -5.91 1.93
CA VAL A 62 0.95 -4.70 2.15
C VAL A 62 0.58 -4.62 3.64
N SER A 63 0.85 -3.48 4.25
CA SER A 63 0.47 -3.17 5.64
C SER A 63 -0.29 -1.86 5.66
N CYS A 64 -1.39 -1.81 6.39
CA CYS A 64 -2.26 -0.65 6.50
C CYS A 64 -2.54 -0.34 7.97
N VAL A 65 -2.47 0.94 8.33
CA VAL A 65 -2.80 1.45 9.67
C VAL A 65 -3.85 2.54 9.51
N ILE A 66 -5.01 2.37 10.15
CA ILE A 66 -6.04 3.40 10.24
C ILE A 66 -6.08 3.92 11.67
N MET A 67 -5.92 5.23 11.85
CA MET A 67 -5.92 5.88 13.15
C MET A 67 -7.00 6.97 13.22
N GLN A 68 -7.76 7.00 14.30
CA GLN A 68 -8.70 8.08 14.58
C GLN A 68 -7.95 9.38 14.87
N LYS A 69 -8.35 10.48 14.24
CA LYS A 69 -7.79 11.82 14.52
C LYS A 69 -8.32 12.33 15.86
N ASN A 70 -7.56 12.12 16.93
CA ASN A 70 -7.90 12.54 18.30
C ASN A 70 -6.74 13.26 19.02
N GLY A 71 -5.67 13.62 18.30
CA GLY A 71 -4.50 14.29 18.86
C GLY A 71 -3.41 13.35 19.39
N ALA A 72 -3.60 12.02 19.36
CA ALA A 72 -2.55 11.07 19.65
C ALA A 72 -1.48 11.02 18.53
N GLY A 73 -0.24 10.74 18.89
CA GLY A 73 0.87 10.57 17.95
C GLY A 73 0.90 9.18 17.32
N LEU A 74 1.43 9.08 16.10
CA LEU A 74 1.69 7.83 15.39
C LEU A 74 3.12 7.81 14.86
N HIS A 75 3.88 6.80 15.25
CA HIS A 75 5.22 6.56 14.73
C HIS A 75 5.23 5.21 13.99
N THR A 76 5.69 5.22 12.74
CA THR A 76 5.83 4.01 11.93
C THR A 76 7.20 4.02 11.28
N ALA A 77 7.96 2.96 11.48
CA ALA A 77 9.25 2.72 10.85
C ALA A 77 9.29 1.29 10.32
N SER A 78 10.02 1.09 9.22
CA SER A 78 10.29 -0.22 8.65
C SER A 78 11.77 -0.33 8.33
N SER A 79 12.33 -1.51 8.55
CA SER A 79 13.69 -1.87 8.15
C SER A 79 13.61 -3.19 7.40
N CYS A 80 14.32 -3.29 6.28
CA CYS A 80 14.25 -4.44 5.39
C CYS A 80 15.67 -4.93 5.10
N PHE A 81 15.81 -6.25 4.89
CA PHE A 81 17.03 -6.87 4.39
C PHE A 81 16.67 -7.59 3.09
N TRP A 82 17.03 -6.96 1.98
CA TRP A 82 16.58 -7.32 0.62
C TRP A 82 17.58 -6.85 -0.45
N ASP A 83 17.30 -7.08 -1.73
CA ASP A 83 18.13 -6.58 -2.82
C ASP A 83 17.76 -5.13 -3.17
N ASN A 84 18.67 -4.19 -2.87
CA ASN A 84 18.44 -2.76 -3.12
C ASN A 84 18.38 -2.37 -4.61
N THR A 85 18.66 -3.30 -5.53
CA THR A 85 18.59 -3.05 -6.97
C THR A 85 17.21 -3.38 -7.54
N THR A 86 16.51 -4.37 -6.99
CA THR A 86 15.21 -4.85 -7.50
C THR A 86 14.05 -4.58 -6.55
N ASP A 87 14.30 -4.58 -5.25
CA ASP A 87 13.28 -4.53 -4.20
C ASP A 87 13.07 -3.11 -3.68
N GLY A 88 11.87 -2.83 -3.18
CA GLY A 88 11.52 -1.51 -2.68
C GLY A 88 10.30 -1.50 -1.79
N SER A 89 10.11 -0.37 -1.11
CA SER A 89 8.91 -0.07 -0.32
C SER A 89 8.32 1.25 -0.76
N CYS A 90 6.99 1.34 -0.69
CA CYS A 90 6.26 2.58 -0.83
C CYS A 90 5.38 2.79 0.42
N THR A 91 5.36 4.01 0.94
CA THR A 91 4.46 4.40 2.05
C THR A 91 3.68 5.64 1.63
N VAL A 92 2.35 5.53 1.69
CA VAL A 92 1.40 6.63 1.47
C VAL A 92 0.72 6.97 2.80
N ARG A 93 0.51 8.26 3.07
CA ARG A 93 -0.15 8.77 4.28
C ARG A 93 -1.19 9.81 3.92
#